data_AF-A0A177QIH3-F1
#
_entry.id   AF-A0A177QIH3-F1
#
_cell.length_a   1.000
_cell.length_b   1.000
_cell.length_c   1.000
_cell.angle_alpha   90.00
_cell.angle_beta   90.00
_cell.angle_gamma   90.00
#
_symmetry.space_group_name_H-M   'P 1'
#
loop_
_entity.id
_entity.type
_entity.pdbx_description
1 polymer ?
#
loop_
_entity_poly.entity_id
_entity_poly.type
_entity_poly.pdbx_seq_one_letter_code
_entity_poly.pdbx_strand_id
1 'polypeptide(L)'
;MANTLLGIVLFLILSACTTPPKGPPTDERTVRQASGEVEKKAEQPPAEMTEAQAAAPPPAPRCTKQLVRGYALRERIDNEYWQSRRAGTFRDQGDEFTTRWGREAGEWAAETKAVLLQIGGPTAKSRFQNAQTPIGMVSGDLRWNNIRNFLRTRLAALESICKAP
;
A
#
# COMPACT_ATOMS: atom_id res chain seq x y z
N MET A 1 53.25 20.48 -1.08
CA MET A 1 52.91 19.97 0.26
C MET A 1 51.90 18.86 0.09
N ALA A 2 52.26 17.67 0.55
CA ALA A 2 51.58 16.39 0.38
C ALA A 2 50.53 16.13 1.49
N ASN A 3 49.76 15.04 1.31
CA ASN A 3 48.89 14.30 2.25
C ASN A 3 47.40 14.34 1.85
N THR A 4 46.65 13.23 1.77
CA THR A 4 46.90 11.85 2.21
C THR A 4 45.92 10.87 1.53
N LEU A 5 46.46 9.69 1.19
CA LEU A 5 45.79 8.45 0.77
C LEU A 5 44.73 7.96 1.78
N LEU A 6 43.60 7.39 1.33
CA LEU A 6 43.36 5.94 1.07
C LEU A 6 43.43 5.04 2.32
N GLY A 7 42.29 4.46 2.72
CA GLY A 7 42.17 3.36 3.69
C GLY A 7 40.68 3.02 3.89
N ILE A 8 40.01 2.17 3.09
CA ILE A 8 40.09 0.70 2.98
C ILE A 8 39.72 -0.03 4.30
N VAL A 9 38.47 -0.52 4.32
CA VAL A 9 38.06 -1.92 4.65
C VAL A 9 38.08 -2.39 6.13
N LEU A 10 36.85 -2.56 6.63
CA LEU A 10 36.26 -3.84 7.12
C LEU A 10 36.67 -4.38 8.52
N PHE A 11 35.71 -5.12 9.11
CA PHE A 11 35.69 -5.84 10.38
C PHE A 11 35.27 -4.96 11.59
N LEU A 12 34.18 -5.26 12.32
CA LEU A 12 33.98 -6.49 13.08
C LEU A 12 32.47 -6.82 13.28
N ILE A 13 32.15 -8.09 13.02
CA ILE A 13 30.97 -8.84 13.46
C ILE A 13 31.16 -9.20 14.93
N LEU A 14 30.11 -9.08 15.78
CA LEU A 14 29.85 -9.70 17.11
C LEU A 14 28.57 -9.01 17.65
N SER A 15 27.57 -9.61 18.30
CA SER A 15 27.36 -10.95 18.84
C SER A 15 25.89 -11.11 19.25
N ALA A 16 25.34 -12.29 18.98
CA ALA A 16 24.40 -13.11 19.75
C ALA A 16 23.21 -12.53 20.56
N CYS A 17 22.13 -13.32 20.46
CA CYS A 17 20.86 -13.31 21.17
C CYS A 17 20.96 -13.27 22.70
N THR A 18 20.02 -12.59 23.35
CA THR A 18 19.56 -12.91 24.71
C THR A 18 18.03 -12.86 24.79
N THR A 19 17.48 -13.87 25.46
CA THR A 19 16.08 -14.31 25.57
C THR A 19 15.13 -13.35 26.31
N PRO A 20 13.81 -13.44 26.08
CA PRO A 20 12.81 -12.67 26.82
C PRO A 20 12.64 -13.19 28.27
N PRO A 21 12.34 -12.31 29.25
CA PRO A 21 12.11 -12.73 30.63
C PRO A 21 10.75 -13.43 30.80
N LYS A 22 10.79 -14.48 31.62
CA LYS A 22 9.71 -15.35 32.06
C LYS A 22 8.85 -14.60 33.10
N GLY A 23 7.57 -14.36 32.80
CA GLY A 23 6.60 -13.87 33.79
C GLY A 23 5.97 -15.03 34.58
N PRO A 24 5.70 -14.87 35.89
CA PRO A 24 5.22 -15.95 36.77
C PRO A 24 3.71 -16.26 36.58
N PRO A 25 3.25 -17.47 36.96
CA PRO A 25 1.84 -17.84 36.93
C PRO A 25 1.10 -17.25 38.14
N THR A 26 -0.13 -16.77 37.94
CA THR A 26 -1.05 -16.46 39.05
C THR A 26 -2.17 -17.46 39.05
N ASP A 27 -2.20 -18.21 40.15
CA ASP A 27 -3.20 -19.19 40.54
C ASP A 27 -4.59 -18.59 40.75
N GLU A 28 -5.56 -19.47 40.53
CA GLU A 28 -6.87 -19.61 41.15
C GLU A 28 -7.59 -18.39 41.75
N ARG A 29 -8.83 -18.20 41.27
CA ARG A 29 -9.95 -18.21 42.23
C ARG A 29 -11.22 -18.81 41.65
N THR A 30 -11.49 -20.01 42.14
CA THR A 30 -12.78 -20.70 42.13
C THR A 30 -13.82 -19.91 42.92
N VAL A 31 -14.99 -19.62 42.33
CA VAL A 31 -16.25 -19.39 43.07
C VAL A 31 -17.41 -20.06 42.34
N ARG A 32 -18.24 -20.74 43.14
CA ARG A 32 -19.30 -21.71 42.86
C ARG A 32 -20.56 -21.14 42.16
N GLN A 33 -21.08 -21.94 41.23
CA GLN A 33 -22.42 -22.58 41.19
C GLN A 33 -23.69 -21.72 41.43
N ALA A 34 -24.56 -21.66 40.41
CA ALA A 34 -26.01 -21.71 40.57
C ALA A 34 -26.68 -22.29 39.30
N SER A 35 -27.43 -23.36 39.51
CA SER A 35 -28.30 -24.05 38.56
C SER A 35 -29.68 -23.39 38.57
N GLY A 36 -30.36 -23.29 37.42
CA GLY A 36 -31.73 -22.79 37.33
C GLY A 36 -32.32 -22.92 35.92
N GLU A 37 -33.51 -23.50 35.86
CA GLU A 37 -34.20 -24.11 34.71
C GLU A 37 -34.94 -23.14 33.76
N VAL A 38 -35.44 -23.73 32.67
CA VAL A 38 -36.13 -23.20 31.47
C VAL A 38 -37.45 -22.45 31.75
N GLU A 39 -37.74 -21.35 31.03
CA GLU A 39 -39.11 -21.09 30.52
C GLU A 39 -39.15 -20.21 29.26
N LYS A 40 -39.93 -20.64 28.26
CA LYS A 40 -40.26 -19.97 26.99
C LYS A 40 -41.06 -18.69 27.21
N LYS A 41 -40.75 -17.62 26.45
CA LYS A 41 -41.80 -16.82 25.79
C LYS A 41 -41.27 -16.08 24.57
N ALA A 42 -41.83 -16.42 23.42
CA ALA A 42 -41.68 -15.70 22.17
C ALA A 42 -42.49 -14.40 22.23
N GLU A 43 -41.92 -13.28 21.78
CA GLU A 43 -42.65 -12.18 21.15
C GLU A 43 -41.61 -11.29 20.44
N GLN A 44 -41.61 -11.35 19.12
CA GLN A 44 -40.78 -10.54 18.22
C GLN A 44 -41.74 -9.70 17.38
N PRO A 45 -41.66 -8.36 17.37
CA PRO A 45 -42.30 -7.56 16.33
C PRO A 45 -41.35 -7.33 15.14
N PRO A 46 -41.89 -7.03 13.96
CA PRO A 46 -41.28 -7.35 12.67
C PRO A 46 -40.33 -6.29 12.11
N ALA A 47 -39.56 -6.72 11.12
CA ALA A 47 -38.85 -5.95 10.09
C ALA A 47 -39.73 -4.79 9.55
N GLU A 48 -39.22 -3.66 9.07
CA GLU A 48 -38.23 -3.51 8.01
C GLU A 48 -37.54 -2.13 8.13
N MET A 49 -36.21 -2.11 8.07
CA MET A 49 -35.52 -1.03 7.36
C MET A 49 -34.72 -1.70 6.25
N THR A 50 -35.34 -1.77 5.08
CA THR A 50 -34.68 -2.13 3.83
C THR A 50 -33.75 -0.99 3.45
N GLU A 51 -32.60 -0.92 4.11
CA GLU A 51 -31.47 -0.22 3.54
C GLU A 51 -31.03 -1.09 2.36
N ALA A 52 -31.42 -0.67 1.17
CA ALA A 52 -30.91 -1.23 -0.07
C ALA A 52 -29.39 -1.01 -0.03
N GLN A 53 -28.66 -1.99 0.51
CA GLN A 53 -27.25 -2.18 0.26
C GLN A 53 -27.16 -2.37 -1.24
N ALA A 54 -26.90 -1.27 -1.94
CA ALA A 54 -26.51 -1.29 -3.33
C ALA A 54 -25.37 -2.30 -3.41
N ALA A 55 -25.66 -3.47 -3.98
CA ALA A 55 -24.74 -4.58 -4.02
C ALA A 55 -23.41 -4.03 -4.53
N ALA A 56 -22.38 -4.10 -3.69
CA ALA A 56 -21.05 -3.68 -4.08
C ALA A 56 -20.75 -4.41 -5.40
N PRO A 57 -20.43 -3.69 -6.50
CA PRO A 57 -20.13 -4.36 -7.75
C PRO A 57 -19.04 -5.39 -7.49
N PRO A 58 -19.09 -6.55 -8.16
CA PRO A 58 -18.19 -7.64 -7.87
C PRO A 58 -16.72 -7.17 -7.83
N PRO A 59 -15.87 -7.84 -7.04
CA PRO A 59 -14.45 -7.54 -6.90
C PRO A 59 -13.72 -7.18 -8.21
N ALA A 60 -14.00 -7.93 -9.28
CA ALA A 60 -13.38 -7.79 -10.59
C ALA A 60 -13.63 -6.41 -11.25
N PRO A 61 -14.86 -5.87 -11.32
CA PRO A 61 -15.09 -4.51 -11.83
C PRO A 61 -14.34 -3.40 -11.08
N ARG A 62 -14.18 -3.51 -9.76
CA ARG A 62 -13.46 -2.50 -8.97
C ARG A 62 -11.95 -2.57 -9.20
N CYS A 63 -11.39 -3.77 -9.25
CA CYS A 63 -9.97 -4.01 -9.55
C CYS A 63 -9.60 -3.52 -10.96
N THR A 64 -10.42 -3.87 -11.95
CA THR A 64 -10.21 -3.48 -13.36
C THR A 64 -10.25 -1.97 -13.55
N LYS A 65 -11.14 -1.26 -12.84
CA LYS A 65 -11.18 0.22 -12.86
C LYS A 65 -9.86 0.82 -12.35
N GLN A 66 -9.26 0.27 -11.30
CA GLN A 66 -7.98 0.76 -10.79
C GLN A 66 -6.81 0.49 -11.75
N LEU A 67 -6.84 -0.62 -12.49
CA LEU A 67 -5.89 -0.90 -13.56
C LEU A 67 -5.97 0.16 -14.67
N VAL A 68 -7.17 0.43 -15.18
CA VAL A 68 -7.38 1.41 -16.24
C VAL A 68 -6.89 2.79 -15.80
N ARG A 69 -7.24 3.23 -14.59
CA ARG A 69 -6.77 4.50 -14.01
C ARG A 69 -5.25 4.56 -13.92
N GLY A 70 -4.61 3.50 -13.44
CA GLY A 70 -3.15 3.48 -13.28
C GLY A 70 -2.41 3.49 -14.62
N TYR A 71 -2.93 2.80 -15.63
CA TYR A 71 -2.36 2.86 -16.99
C TYR A 71 -2.48 4.24 -17.60
N ALA A 72 -3.67 4.87 -17.51
CA ALA A 72 -3.89 6.22 -17.99
C ALA A 72 -3.00 7.24 -17.27
N LEU A 73 -2.80 7.08 -15.94
CA LEU A 73 -1.88 7.91 -15.17
C LEU A 73 -0.44 7.80 -15.67
N ARG A 74 0.05 6.56 -15.86
CA ARG A 74 1.42 6.32 -16.36
C ARG A 74 1.62 6.94 -17.74
N GLU A 75 0.67 6.71 -18.64
CA GLU A 75 0.71 7.24 -20.00
C GLU A 75 0.71 8.77 -20.02
N ARG A 76 -0.16 9.41 -19.23
CA ARG A 76 -0.18 10.88 -19.10
C ARG A 76 1.17 11.41 -18.63
N ILE A 77 1.74 10.84 -17.58
CA ILE A 77 3.03 11.27 -17.02
C ILE A 77 4.15 11.11 -18.06
N ASP A 78 4.22 9.96 -18.75
CA ASP A 78 5.21 9.72 -19.80
C ASP A 78 5.04 10.74 -20.95
N ASN A 79 3.80 11.05 -21.33
CA ASN A 79 3.51 12.04 -22.38
C ASN A 79 3.93 13.46 -21.97
N GLU A 80 3.56 13.91 -20.76
CA GLU A 80 3.95 15.24 -20.25
C GLU A 80 5.47 15.37 -20.13
N TYR A 81 6.16 14.32 -19.69
CA TYR A 81 7.62 14.26 -19.66
C TYR A 81 8.21 14.44 -21.06
N TRP A 82 7.79 13.64 -22.04
CA TRP A 82 8.35 13.73 -23.39
C TRP A 82 7.97 15.03 -24.12
N GLN A 83 6.81 15.61 -23.82
CA GLN A 83 6.44 16.93 -24.33
C GLN A 83 7.35 18.02 -23.77
N SER A 84 7.52 18.09 -22.44
CA SER A 84 8.40 19.09 -21.81
C SER A 84 9.87 18.92 -22.19
N ARG A 85 10.34 17.68 -22.38
CA ARG A 85 11.69 17.38 -22.89
C ARG A 85 11.90 17.89 -24.31
N ARG A 86 10.93 17.67 -25.20
CA ARG A 86 10.99 18.17 -26.60
C ARG A 86 10.89 19.68 -26.68
N ALA A 87 10.12 20.29 -25.78
CA ALA A 87 10.02 21.75 -25.65
C ALA A 87 11.24 22.39 -24.96
N GLY A 88 12.15 21.59 -24.38
CA GLY A 88 13.29 22.09 -23.62
C GLY A 88 12.95 22.69 -22.26
N THR A 89 11.70 22.62 -21.81
CA THR A 89 11.21 23.26 -20.57
C THR A 89 11.38 22.39 -19.32
N PHE A 90 11.67 21.09 -19.49
CA PHE A 90 11.74 20.17 -18.35
C PHE A 90 12.85 20.51 -17.36
N ARG A 91 13.95 21.14 -17.79
CA ARG A 91 15.05 21.51 -16.89
C ARG A 91 14.58 22.51 -15.82
N ASP A 92 13.73 23.44 -16.20
CA ASP A 92 13.26 24.53 -15.32
C ASP A 92 12.00 24.12 -14.53
N GLN A 93 11.16 23.28 -15.13
CA GLN A 93 9.88 22.85 -14.54
C GLN A 93 9.93 21.45 -13.92
N GLY A 94 11.07 20.78 -13.98
CA GLY A 94 11.20 19.35 -13.65
C GLY A 94 10.81 19.01 -12.21
N ASP A 95 11.12 19.90 -11.26
CA ASP A 95 10.76 19.70 -9.85
C ASP A 95 9.26 19.84 -9.59
N GLU A 96 8.61 20.79 -10.27
CA GLU A 96 7.16 20.96 -10.21
C GLU A 96 6.46 19.73 -10.79
N PHE A 97 6.86 19.32 -12.00
CA PHE A 97 6.32 18.14 -12.67
C PHE A 97 6.47 16.89 -11.81
N THR A 98 7.68 16.59 -11.37
CA THR A 98 7.97 15.35 -10.63
C THR A 98 7.36 15.35 -9.23
N THR A 99 7.18 16.51 -8.60
CA THR A 99 6.42 16.62 -7.36
C THR A 99 4.95 16.32 -7.57
N ARG A 100 4.33 16.90 -8.61
CA ARG A 100 2.93 16.63 -8.96
C ARG A 100 2.71 15.15 -9.29
N TRP A 101 3.49 14.60 -10.22
CA TRP A 101 3.39 13.20 -10.65
C TRP A 101 3.62 12.23 -9.50
N GLY A 102 4.56 12.53 -8.60
CA GLY A 102 4.86 11.71 -7.42
C GLY A 102 3.70 11.67 -6.42
N ARG A 103 2.99 12.79 -6.25
CA ARG A 103 1.75 12.85 -5.44
C ARG A 103 0.64 12.03 -6.09
N GLU A 104 0.36 12.26 -7.37
CA GLU A 104 -0.71 11.54 -8.10
C GLU A 104 -0.49 10.02 -8.12
N ALA A 105 0.76 9.58 -8.32
CA ALA A 105 1.12 8.17 -8.25
C ALA A 105 0.95 7.59 -6.83
N GLY A 106 1.21 8.38 -5.80
CA GLY A 106 1.02 8.00 -4.41
C GLY A 106 -0.46 7.86 -4.05
N GLU A 107 -1.28 8.83 -4.46
CA GLU A 107 -2.74 8.83 -4.29
C GLU A 107 -3.37 7.62 -4.99
N TRP A 108 -3.03 7.38 -6.25
CA TRP A 108 -3.50 6.20 -6.97
C TRP A 108 -3.13 4.89 -6.26
N ALA A 109 -1.90 4.78 -5.75
CA ALA A 109 -1.47 3.58 -5.01
C ALA A 109 -2.23 3.42 -3.69
N ALA A 110 -2.53 4.51 -2.98
CA ALA A 110 -3.31 4.50 -1.76
C ALA A 110 -4.77 4.09 -2.02
N GLU A 111 -5.40 4.64 -3.05
CA GLU A 111 -6.75 4.23 -3.49
C GLU A 111 -6.78 2.76 -3.89
N THR A 112 -5.78 2.32 -4.67
CA THR A 112 -5.67 0.92 -5.09
C THR A 112 -5.54 0.00 -3.88
N LYS A 113 -4.71 0.36 -2.89
CA LYS A 113 -4.60 -0.37 -1.64
C LYS A 113 -5.95 -0.47 -0.92
N ALA A 114 -6.71 0.62 -0.85
CA ALA A 114 -8.03 0.63 -0.22
C ALA A 114 -9.01 -0.29 -0.95
N VAL A 115 -9.01 -0.29 -2.28
CA VAL A 115 -9.80 -1.23 -3.08
C VAL A 115 -9.37 -2.67 -2.79
N LEU A 116 -8.07 -2.97 -2.83
CA LEU A 116 -7.52 -4.30 -2.57
C LEU A 116 -7.82 -4.82 -1.15
N LEU A 117 -7.89 -3.94 -0.16
CA LEU A 117 -8.34 -4.31 1.20
C LEU A 117 -9.78 -4.81 1.23
N GLN A 118 -10.64 -4.29 0.36
CA GLN A 118 -12.04 -4.71 0.27
C GLN A 118 -12.21 -6.00 -0.54
N ILE A 119 -11.27 -6.34 -1.43
CA ILE A 119 -11.46 -7.42 -2.42
C ILE A 119 -10.47 -8.59 -2.37
N GLY A 120 -9.23 -8.40 -1.87
CA GLY A 120 -8.09 -9.26 -2.23
C GLY A 120 -7.40 -10.01 -1.10
N GLY A 121 -7.96 -10.00 0.12
CA GLY A 121 -7.35 -10.68 1.26
C GLY A 121 -5.93 -10.21 1.62
N PRO A 122 -5.22 -10.94 2.51
CA PRO A 122 -3.92 -10.50 3.06
C PRO A 122 -2.78 -10.39 2.03
N THR A 123 -2.79 -11.22 0.99
CA THR A 123 -1.71 -11.29 -0.01
C THR A 123 -1.72 -10.09 -0.95
N ALA A 124 -2.90 -9.61 -1.38
CA ALA A 124 -3.03 -8.39 -2.18
C ALA A 124 -2.61 -7.15 -1.38
N LYS A 125 -2.90 -7.15 -0.08
CA LYS A 125 -2.52 -6.09 0.86
C LYS A 125 -1.00 -5.92 0.97
N SER A 126 -0.24 -7.00 1.09
CA SER A 126 1.23 -6.96 1.24
C SER A 126 1.92 -6.27 0.06
N ARG A 127 1.49 -6.57 -1.17
CA ARG A 127 2.07 -6.00 -2.40
C ARG A 127 1.84 -4.49 -2.56
N PHE A 128 0.90 -3.89 -1.82
CA PHE A 128 0.64 -2.44 -1.82
C PHE A 128 0.89 -1.78 -0.45
N GLN A 129 1.18 -2.54 0.60
CA GLN A 129 1.27 -2.05 1.98
C GLN A 129 2.40 -1.03 2.18
N ASN A 130 3.54 -1.27 1.52
CA ASN A 130 4.76 -0.46 1.60
C ASN A 130 4.99 0.37 0.33
N ALA A 131 3.93 0.62 -0.46
CA ALA A 131 4.01 1.38 -1.69
C ALA A 131 4.09 2.88 -1.38
N GLN A 132 5.25 3.34 -0.95
CA GLN A 132 5.55 4.77 -0.94
C GLN A 132 6.09 5.16 -2.30
N THR A 133 5.53 6.22 -2.90
CA THR A 133 6.21 6.81 -4.05
C THR A 133 7.59 7.29 -3.59
N PRO A 134 8.63 7.11 -4.41
CA PRO A 134 9.96 7.59 -4.09
C PRO A 134 9.99 9.12 -4.12
N ILE A 135 9.56 9.74 -3.02
CA ILE A 135 9.69 11.15 -2.70
C ILE A 135 11.05 11.31 -2.00
N GLY A 136 12.14 10.97 -2.71
CA GLY A 136 13.52 11.11 -2.20
C GLY A 136 14.14 12.46 -2.59
N MET A 137 15.37 12.71 -2.14
CA MET A 137 16.16 13.93 -2.41
C MET A 137 16.66 14.09 -3.86
N VAL A 138 16.13 13.32 -4.82
CA VAL A 138 16.54 13.38 -6.23
C VAL A 138 15.56 14.22 -7.04
N SER A 139 16.04 14.94 -8.05
CA SER A 139 15.26 15.85 -8.90
C SER A 139 15.22 15.41 -10.37
N GLY A 140 14.38 16.08 -11.17
CA GLY A 140 14.36 15.95 -12.62
C GLY A 140 14.21 14.52 -13.14
N ASP A 141 15.08 14.12 -14.08
CA ASP A 141 14.99 12.83 -14.79
C ASP A 141 15.04 11.62 -13.86
N LEU A 142 15.89 11.68 -12.83
CA LEU A 142 16.01 10.58 -11.87
C LEU A 142 14.71 10.41 -11.09
N ARG A 143 14.09 11.52 -10.66
CA ARG A 143 12.80 11.47 -9.96
C ARG A 143 11.67 10.99 -10.87
N TRP A 144 11.62 11.46 -12.12
CA TRP A 144 10.67 10.95 -13.11
C TRP A 144 10.83 9.44 -13.32
N ASN A 145 12.05 8.95 -13.55
CA ASN A 145 12.31 7.53 -13.76
C ASN A 145 11.90 6.67 -12.54
N ASN A 146 12.11 7.19 -11.33
CA ASN A 146 11.68 6.54 -10.10
C ASN A 146 10.14 6.44 -10.02
N ILE A 147 9.42 7.51 -10.35
CA ILE A 147 7.94 7.52 -10.42
C ILE A 147 7.44 6.51 -11.47
N ARG A 148 8.06 6.52 -12.65
CA ARG A 148 7.72 5.59 -13.74
C ARG A 148 7.93 4.13 -13.34
N ASN A 149 9.04 3.81 -12.68
CA ASN A 149 9.32 2.46 -12.19
C ASN A 149 8.38 2.03 -11.07
N PHE A 150 8.02 2.95 -10.17
CA PHE A 150 6.99 2.71 -9.16
C PHE A 150 5.66 2.31 -9.80
N LEU A 151 5.14 3.12 -10.73
CA LEU A 151 3.88 2.85 -11.44
C LEU A 151 3.94 1.52 -12.19
N ARG A 152 5.00 1.25 -12.94
CA ARG A 152 5.20 -0.01 -13.68
C ARG A 152 5.09 -1.23 -12.75
N THR A 153 5.78 -1.19 -11.62
CA THR A 153 5.83 -2.32 -10.68
C THR A 153 4.47 -2.57 -10.01
N ARG A 154 3.77 -1.49 -9.64
CA ARG A 154 2.44 -1.60 -9.01
C ARG A 154 1.36 -2.02 -9.99
N LEU A 155 1.42 -1.55 -11.23
CA LEU A 155 0.51 -2.01 -12.29
C LEU A 155 0.66 -3.51 -12.54
N ALA A 156 1.89 -4.01 -12.70
CA ALA A 156 2.13 -5.45 -12.86
C ALA A 156 1.61 -6.28 -11.67
N ALA A 157 1.82 -5.78 -10.44
CA ALA A 157 1.27 -6.43 -9.25
C ALA A 157 -0.26 -6.44 -9.24
N LEU A 158 -0.90 -5.32 -9.62
CA LEU A 158 -2.34 -5.21 -9.68
C LEU A 158 -2.93 -6.10 -10.77
N GLU A 159 -2.31 -6.21 -11.95
CA GLU A 159 -2.74 -7.12 -13.01
C GLU A 159 -2.73 -8.57 -12.56
N SER A 160 -1.68 -8.97 -11.85
CA SER A 160 -1.58 -10.32 -11.27
C SER A 160 -2.70 -10.57 -10.26
N ILE A 161 -3.12 -9.57 -9.50
CA ILE A 161 -4.19 -9.70 -8.50
C ILE A 161 -5.57 -9.71 -9.18
N CYS A 162 -5.82 -8.82 -10.13
CA CYS A 162 -7.12 -8.74 -10.80
C CYS A 162 -7.43 -9.97 -11.69
N LYS A 163 -6.40 -10.77 -12.03
CA LYS A 163 -6.54 -12.04 -12.76
C LYS A 163 -6.71 -13.27 -11.86
N ALA A 164 -6.48 -13.14 -10.54
CA ALA A 164 -6.66 -14.26 -9.62
C ALA A 164 -8.17 -14.52 -9.42
N PRO A 165 -8.63 -15.78 -9.56
CA PRO A 165 -10.03 -16.15 -9.39
C PRO A 165 -10.54 -15.99 -7.96
#